data_AF-A0A7X7P1F9-F1
#
_entry.id   AF-A0A7X7P1F9-F1
#
_cell.length_a   1.000
_cell.length_b   1.000
_cell.length_c   1.000
_cell.angle_alpha   90.00
_cell.angle_beta   90.00
_cell.angle_gamma   90.00
#
_symmetry.space_group_name_H-M   'P 1'
#
loop_
_entity.id
_entity.type
_entity.pdbx_description
1 polymer ?
#
loop_
_entity_poly.entity_id
_entity_poly.type
_entity_poly.pdbx_seq_one_letter_code
_entity_poly.pdbx_strand_id
1 'polypeptide(L)'
;MKKIIFGLAMAALVLGLTGCEDDTKEKAKRMTYDNKSRFTVAVIPLSVEYGGFMLPSGEKRTFKDVTSPDFRFEPADKVMESSESMERYVIFVDKPPEEKTE
;
A
#
# COMPACT_ATOMS: atom_id res chain seq x y z
N MET A 1 52.35 47.23 -9.93
CA MET A 1 52.31 46.29 -11.07
C MET A 1 52.12 44.87 -10.57
N LYS A 2 50.89 44.31 -10.61
CA LYS A 2 50.66 42.87 -10.83
C LYS A 2 49.19 42.70 -11.21
N LYS A 3 48.96 41.87 -12.23
CA LYS A 3 47.81 41.89 -13.13
C LYS A 3 46.59 41.18 -12.54
N ILE A 4 45.44 41.66 -12.98
CA ILE A 4 44.08 41.21 -12.66
C ILE A 4 43.84 39.78 -13.15
N ILE A 5 43.03 39.08 -12.38
CA ILE A 5 42.69 37.66 -12.39
C ILE A 5 41.91 37.31 -13.67
N PHE A 6 42.37 36.30 -14.40
CA PHE A 6 41.61 35.55 -15.40
C PHE A 6 41.58 34.10 -14.92
N GLY A 7 40.38 33.53 -14.75
CA GLY A 7 40.22 32.19 -14.21
C GLY A 7 38.77 31.75 -14.17
N LEU A 8 38.17 31.65 -15.35
CA LEU A 8 36.90 30.99 -15.60
C LEU A 8 37.01 29.50 -15.25
N ALA A 9 36.22 29.00 -14.29
CA ALA A 9 35.92 27.57 -14.16
C ALA A 9 34.69 27.35 -13.28
N MET A 10 33.54 27.26 -13.94
CA MET A 10 32.54 26.22 -13.76
C MET A 10 32.60 25.44 -12.42
N ALA A 11 32.03 25.99 -11.35
CA ALA A 11 31.66 25.18 -10.20
C ALA A 11 30.30 24.54 -10.52
N ALA A 12 30.38 23.29 -10.96
CA ALA A 12 29.25 22.43 -11.23
C ALA A 12 28.29 22.44 -10.04
N LEU A 13 27.03 22.70 -10.37
CA LEU A 13 25.88 22.61 -9.49
C LEU A 13 25.69 21.13 -9.14
N VAL A 14 26.39 20.64 -8.11
CA VAL A 14 26.11 19.35 -7.48
C VAL A 14 24.94 19.56 -6.52
N LEU A 15 23.74 19.68 -7.10
CA LEU A 15 22.49 19.55 -6.37
C LEU A 15 21.71 18.42 -7.02
N GLY A 16 21.53 17.33 -6.27
CA GLY A 16 20.46 16.37 -6.53
C GLY A 16 20.93 14.96 -6.82
N LEU A 17 21.46 14.25 -5.82
CA LEU A 17 21.45 12.78 -5.80
C LEU A 17 21.37 12.25 -4.35
N THR A 18 20.40 12.70 -3.55
CA THR A 18 20.10 12.02 -2.27
C THR A 18 18.60 11.82 -2.01
N GLY A 19 17.72 12.04 -2.99
CA GLY A 19 16.28 12.19 -2.73
C GLY A 19 15.31 11.26 -3.45
N CYS A 20 15.75 10.21 -4.15
CA CYS A 20 14.82 9.41 -5.00
C CYS A 20 14.75 7.90 -4.70
N GLU A 21 15.62 7.36 -3.85
CA GLU A 21 15.70 5.89 -3.68
C GLU A 21 14.95 5.32 -2.47
N ASP A 22 14.48 6.17 -1.56
CA ASP A 22 13.82 5.71 -0.32
C ASP A 22 12.29 5.61 -0.48
N ASP A 23 11.63 6.66 -0.98
CA ASP A 23 10.16 6.72 -1.09
C ASP A 23 9.54 5.58 -1.91
N THR A 24 10.20 5.14 -2.98
CA THR A 24 9.69 4.07 -3.86
C THR A 24 9.76 2.72 -3.16
N LYS A 25 10.84 2.46 -2.41
CA LYS A 25 11.03 1.22 -1.65
C LYS A 25 10.10 1.17 -0.45
N GLU A 26 9.87 2.30 0.22
CA GLU A 26 8.91 2.40 1.31
C GLU A 26 7.47 2.18 0.83
N LYS A 27 7.08 2.72 -0.34
CA LYS A 27 5.76 2.49 -0.93
C LYS A 27 5.53 1.02 -1.30
N ALA A 28 6.57 0.32 -1.77
CA ALA A 28 6.50 -1.10 -2.10
C ALA A 28 6.18 -1.99 -0.88
N LYS A 29 6.45 -1.51 0.34
CA LYS A 29 6.12 -2.23 1.58
C LYS A 29 4.82 -1.77 2.25
N ARG A 30 4.05 -0.90 1.59
CA ARG A 30 2.73 -0.50 2.13
C ARG A 30 1.70 -1.56 1.77
N MET A 31 0.86 -1.92 2.72
CA MET A 31 -0.31 -2.78 2.53
C MET A 31 -1.55 -1.99 2.91
N THR A 32 -2.51 -1.87 2.01
CA THR A 32 -3.74 -1.11 2.25
C THR A 32 -4.97 -1.99 2.11
N TYR A 33 -5.89 -1.84 3.06
CA TYR A 33 -7.19 -2.49 3.08
C TYR A 33 -8.27 -1.43 3.09
N ASP A 34 -9.23 -1.51 2.17
CA ASP A 34 -10.35 -0.58 2.03
C ASP A 34 -11.66 -1.38 2.04
N ASN A 35 -12.46 -1.24 3.10
CA ASN A 35 -13.71 -1.99 3.21
C ASN A 35 -14.87 -1.18 2.65
N LYS A 36 -15.32 -1.56 1.45
CA LYS A 36 -16.53 -1.01 0.81
C LYS A 36 -17.76 -1.92 0.99
N SER A 37 -17.59 -3.09 1.61
CA SER A 37 -18.70 -3.97 1.97
C SER A 37 -19.52 -3.39 3.12
N ARG A 38 -20.77 -3.85 3.27
CA ARG A 38 -21.63 -3.49 4.42
C ARG A 38 -21.28 -4.22 5.71
N PHE A 39 -20.36 -5.18 5.66
CA PHE A 39 -19.98 -6.02 6.80
C PHE A 39 -18.71 -5.49 7.45
N THR A 40 -18.52 -5.79 8.74
CA THR A 40 -17.19 -5.65 9.35
C THR A 40 -16.35 -6.84 8.90
N VAL A 41 -15.16 -6.57 8.38
CA VAL A 41 -14.24 -7.59 7.88
C VAL A 41 -13.14 -7.83 8.90
N ALA A 42 -12.96 -9.08 9.29
CA ALA A 42 -11.79 -9.51 10.02
C ALA A 42 -10.66 -9.79 9.03
N VAL A 43 -9.56 -9.05 9.12
CA VAL A 43 -8.35 -9.32 8.33
C VAL A 43 -7.36 -10.05 9.21
N ILE A 44 -6.88 -11.20 8.74
CA ILE A 44 -6.01 -12.10 9.48
C ILE A 44 -4.76 -12.34 8.61
N PRO A 45 -3.69 -11.57 8.83
CA PRO A 45 -2.42 -11.76 8.12
C PRO A 45 -1.86 -13.15 8.37
N LEU A 46 -1.20 -13.73 7.36
CA LEU A 46 -0.48 -15.00 7.54
C LEU A 46 0.95 -14.77 8.08
N SER A 47 1.42 -13.53 8.06
CA SER A 47 2.63 -13.07 8.76
C SER A 47 2.30 -12.41 10.11
N VAL A 48 3.31 -12.26 10.97
CA VAL A 48 3.17 -11.62 12.29
C VAL A 48 3.44 -10.11 12.27
N GLU A 49 3.55 -9.50 11.08
CA GLU A 49 4.08 -8.14 10.91
C GLU A 49 3.16 -7.03 11.43
N TYR A 50 1.83 -7.20 11.35
CA TYR A 50 0.86 -6.16 11.77
C TYR A 50 -0.37 -6.67 12.54
N GLY A 51 -0.41 -7.96 12.88
CA GLY A 51 -1.49 -8.57 13.66
C GLY A 51 -2.86 -8.57 12.97
N GLY A 52 -3.76 -9.44 13.43
CA GLY A 52 -5.15 -9.46 12.95
C GLY A 52 -5.94 -8.25 13.44
N PHE A 53 -6.87 -7.74 12.62
CA PHE A 53 -7.69 -6.59 12.98
C PHE A 53 -9.09 -6.64 12.38
N MET A 54 -10.02 -5.92 13.01
CA MET A 54 -11.36 -5.66 12.47
C MET A 54 -11.33 -4.38 11.63
N LEU A 55 -11.94 -4.44 10.46
CA LEU A 55 -12.11 -3.33 9.53
C LEU A 55 -13.61 -3.07 9.33
N PRO A 56 -14.20 -2.09 10.03
CA PRO A 56 -15.61 -1.75 9.88
C PRO A 56 -15.98 -1.33 8.45
N SER A 57 -17.28 -1.35 8.14
CA SER A 57 -17.81 -0.89 6.85
C SER A 57 -17.41 0.57 6.58
N GLY A 58 -16.87 0.85 5.39
CA GLY A 58 -16.44 2.18 4.96
C GLY A 58 -15.04 2.59 5.45
N GLU A 59 -14.40 1.80 6.30
CA GLU A 59 -13.07 2.10 6.85
C GLU A 59 -11.94 1.69 5.91
N LYS A 60 -10.82 2.42 6.02
CA LYS A 60 -9.60 2.15 5.27
C LYS A 60 -8.40 2.17 6.21
N ARG A 61 -7.53 1.17 6.09
CA ARG A 61 -6.32 1.05 6.92
C ARG A 61 -5.10 0.75 6.06
N THR A 62 -4.00 1.43 6.35
CA THR A 62 -2.71 1.21 5.69
C THR A 62 -1.65 0.87 6.72
N PHE A 63 -0.92 -0.21 6.46
CA PHE A 63 0.26 -0.62 7.21
C PHE A 63 1.52 -0.32 6.40
N LYS A 64 2.61 0.00 7.09
CA LYS A 64 3.93 0.18 6.51
C LYS A 64 4.78 -1.07 6.81
N ASP A 65 5.88 -1.21 6.07
CA ASP A 65 6.89 -2.25 6.31
C ASP A 65 6.37 -3.70 6.23
N VAL A 66 5.29 -3.93 5.49
CA VAL A 66 4.74 -5.26 5.23
C VAL A 66 5.53 -5.93 4.12
N THR A 67 6.23 -7.01 4.44
CA THR A 67 7.03 -7.77 3.47
C THR A 67 6.22 -8.91 2.85
N SER A 68 5.36 -9.59 3.60
CA SER A 68 4.45 -10.63 3.09
C SER A 68 3.01 -10.08 2.97
N PRO A 69 2.45 -10.01 1.74
CA PRO A 69 1.10 -9.50 1.53
C PRO A 69 0.01 -10.55 1.80
N ASP A 70 0.36 -11.77 2.22
CA ASP A 70 -0.59 -12.87 2.34
C ASP A 70 -1.48 -12.73 3.59
N PHE A 71 -2.79 -12.91 3.40
CA PHE A 71 -3.78 -12.84 4.46
C PHE A 71 -4.97 -13.75 4.14
N ARG A 72 -5.82 -13.97 5.15
CA ARG A 72 -7.20 -14.44 4.98
C ARG A 72 -8.15 -13.44 5.60
N PHE A 73 -9.43 -13.50 5.25
CA PHE A 73 -10.44 -12.60 5.80
C PHE A 73 -11.77 -13.30 6.07
N GLU A 74 -12.56 -12.73 6.98
CA GLU A 74 -13.90 -13.21 7.33
C GLU A 74 -14.88 -12.03 7.43
N PRO A 75 -16.18 -12.21 7.10
CA PRO A 75 -16.83 -13.46 6.66
C PRO A 75 -16.67 -13.73 5.15
N ALA A 76 -16.00 -14.83 4.79
CA ALA A 76 -15.72 -15.17 3.38
C ALA A 76 -16.97 -15.60 2.57
N ASP A 77 -18.08 -15.93 3.24
CA ASP A 77 -19.35 -16.27 2.60
C ASP A 77 -20.16 -15.04 2.14
N LYS A 78 -19.85 -13.85 2.68
CA LYS A 78 -20.63 -12.61 2.43
C LYS A 78 -19.80 -11.50 1.80
N VAL A 79 -18.49 -11.59 1.90
CA VAL A 79 -17.54 -10.60 1.43
C VAL A 79 -16.58 -11.27 0.46
N MET A 80 -16.14 -10.52 -0.54
CA MET A 80 -15.06 -10.94 -1.42
C MET A 80 -14.12 -9.77 -1.72
N GLU A 81 -12.95 -10.08 -2.26
CA GLU A 81 -12.07 -9.06 -2.83
C GLU A 81 -12.64 -8.56 -4.15
N SER A 82 -12.66 -7.23 -4.33
CA SER A 82 -13.05 -6.60 -5.59
C SER A 82 -12.08 -6.97 -6.69
N SER A 83 -12.56 -7.01 -7.94
CA SER A 83 -11.70 -7.10 -9.13
C SER A 83 -10.74 -5.91 -9.30
N GLU A 84 -11.03 -4.79 -8.62
CA GLU A 84 -10.14 -3.62 -8.59
C GLU A 84 -9.02 -3.74 -7.54
N SER A 85 -9.02 -4.81 -6.74
CA SER A 85 -7.94 -5.08 -5.79
C SER A 85 -6.63 -5.36 -6.52
N MET A 86 -5.54 -4.92 -5.92
CA MET A 86 -4.16 -5.21 -6.33
C MET A 86 -3.44 -5.93 -5.19
N GLU A 87 -2.29 -6.55 -5.46
CA GLU A 87 -1.50 -7.33 -4.49
C GLU A 87 -1.36 -6.65 -3.12
N ARG A 88 -1.19 -5.31 -3.11
CA ARG A 88 -0.97 -4.52 -1.89
C ARG A 88 -2.04 -3.47 -1.60
N TYR A 89 -3.13 -3.51 -2.35
CA TYR A 89 -4.29 -2.65 -2.18
C TYR A 89 -5.56 -3.50 -2.31
N VAL A 90 -6.06 -3.98 -1.18
CA VAL A 90 -7.19 -4.90 -1.09
C VAL A 90 -8.46 -4.10 -0.86
N ILE A 91 -9.46 -4.33 -1.71
CA ILE A 91 -10.78 -3.71 -1.56
C ILE A 91 -11.79 -4.81 -1.26
N PHE A 92 -12.44 -4.74 -0.10
CA PHE A 92 -13.52 -5.68 0.23
C PHE A 92 -14.86 -5.13 -0.24
N VAL A 93 -15.65 -5.97 -0.90
CA VAL A 93 -17.01 -5.67 -1.37
C VAL A 93 -17.97 -6.78 -0.99
N ASP A 94 -19.28 -6.48 -1.04
CA ASP A 94 -20.31 -7.50 -0.84
C ASP A 94 -20.22 -8.57 -1.92
N LYS A 95 -20.26 -9.84 -1.52
CA LYS A 95 -20.39 -10.95 -2.45
C LYS A 95 -21.80 -10.92 -3.07
N PRO A 96 -21.96 -11.13 -4.38
CA PRO A 96 -23.28 -11.27 -4.98
C PRO A 96 -24.00 -12.48 -4.37
N PRO A 97 -25.35 -12.43 -4.27
CA PRO A 97 -26.11 -13.59 -3.82
C PRO A 97 -25.82 -14.76 -4.76
N GLU A 98 -25.62 -15.95 -4.20
CA GLU A 98 -25.43 -17.16 -5.02
C GLU A 98 -26.66 -17.37 -5.89
N GLU A 99 -26.47 -17.41 -7.21
CA GLU A 99 -27.55 -17.74 -8.14
C GLU A 99 -28.01 -19.17 -7.83
N LYS A 100 -29.26 -19.31 -7.42
CA LYS A 100 -29.88 -20.63 -7.30
C LYS A 100 -30.05 -21.16 -8.71
N THR A 101 -29.23 -22.12 -9.10
CA THR A 101 -29.48 -22.91 -10.32
C THR A 101 -30.66 -23.83 -10.00
N GLU A 102 -31.84 -23.49 -10.53
CA GLU A 102 -33.05 -24.32 -10.48
C GLU A 102 -32.93 -25.58 -11.35
#